data_AF-A0A9E1IKF5-F1
#
_entry.id   AF-A0A9E1IKF5-F1
#
_cell.length_a   1.000
_cell.length_b   1.000
_cell.length_c   1.000
_cell.angle_alpha   90.00
_cell.angle_beta   90.00
_cell.angle_gamma   90.00
#
_symmetry.space_group_name_H-M   'P 1'
#
loop_
_entity.id
_entity.type
_entity.pdbx_description
1 polymer ?
#
loop_
_entity_poly.entity_id
_entity_poly.type
_entity_poly.pdbx_seq_one_letter_code
_entity_poly.pdbx_strand_id
1 'polypeptide(L)'
;IHEFFDTAYDVTGEETWQKVQSNEGYREITAPKKVATRLFLEDLPTGLVPISSLGQELGVPTPTCDAIIVICNILFERDFREYGRTVENMGIAGLGAEGICKYAKTGKK
;
A
#
# COMPACT_ATOMS: atom_id res chain seq x y z
N ILE A 1 -7.15 9.32 5.79
CA ILE A 1 -8.29 8.53 5.25
C ILE A 1 -9.64 9.15 5.61
N HIS A 2 -9.86 9.65 6.84
CA HIS A 2 -11.10 10.36 7.22
C HIS A 2 -11.41 11.54 6.29
N GLU A 3 -10.46 12.46 6.12
CA GLU A 3 -10.61 13.62 5.21
C GLU A 3 -10.88 13.21 3.76
N PHE A 4 -10.27 12.12 3.29
CA PHE A 4 -10.52 11.60 1.95
C PHE A 4 -11.98 11.19 1.78
N PHE A 5 -12.55 10.49 2.76
CA PHE A 5 -13.97 10.13 2.72
C PHE A 5 -14.88 11.35 2.78
N ASP A 6 -14.57 12.34 3.62
CA ASP A 6 -15.39 13.56 3.79
C ASP A 6 -15.40 14.45 2.55
N THR A 7 -14.35 14.40 1.75
CA THR A 7 -14.20 15.23 0.54
C THR A 7 -14.64 14.51 -0.72
N ALA A 8 -14.43 13.19 -0.81
CA ALA A 8 -14.66 12.43 -2.03
C ALA A 8 -16.04 11.76 -2.09
N TYR A 9 -16.70 11.52 -0.95
CA TYR A 9 -17.96 10.79 -0.88
C TYR A 9 -18.99 11.51 -0.01
N ASP A 10 -20.26 11.30 -0.34
CA ASP A 10 -21.37 11.73 0.51
C ASP A 10 -21.63 10.65 1.57
N VAL A 11 -20.93 10.74 2.70
CA VAL A 11 -20.91 9.73 3.77
C VAL A 11 -21.19 10.33 5.14
N THR A 12 -21.61 9.49 6.08
CA THR A 12 -21.93 9.89 7.46
C THR A 12 -21.15 9.06 8.48
N GLY A 13 -21.03 9.60 9.69
CA GLY A 13 -20.28 8.97 10.79
C GLY A 13 -18.95 9.65 11.07
N GLU A 14 -18.43 9.45 12.29
CA GLU A 14 -17.19 10.08 12.75
C GLU A 14 -15.99 9.19 12.45
N GLU A 15 -16.17 7.88 12.65
CA GLU A 15 -15.15 6.86 12.47
C GLU A 15 -15.06 6.36 11.03
N THR A 16 -13.86 5.99 10.57
CA THR A 16 -13.65 5.55 9.18
C THR A 16 -14.54 4.35 8.82
N TRP A 17 -14.73 3.40 9.72
CA TRP A 17 -15.57 2.23 9.46
C TRP A 17 -17.06 2.59 9.28
N GLN A 18 -17.55 3.61 9.99
CA GLN A 18 -18.93 4.11 9.83
C GLN A 18 -19.10 4.75 8.46
N LYS A 19 -18.13 5.59 8.06
CA LYS A 19 -18.12 6.24 6.75
C LYS A 19 -18.13 5.22 5.61
N VAL A 20 -17.29 4.18 5.72
CA VAL A 20 -17.28 3.05 4.76
C VAL A 20 -18.65 2.36 4.68
N GLN A 21 -19.30 2.08 5.82
CA GLN A 21 -20.62 1.43 5.84
C GLN A 21 -21.76 2.32 5.33
N SER A 22 -21.68 3.63 5.54
CA SER A 22 -22.69 4.58 5.08
C SER A 22 -22.62 4.86 3.57
N ASN A 23 -21.52 4.49 2.92
CA ASN A 23 -21.30 4.78 1.51
C ASN A 23 -22.20 3.90 0.63
N GLU A 24 -23.26 4.50 0.08
CA GLU A 24 -24.21 3.80 -0.79
C GLU A 24 -23.54 3.17 -2.01
N GLY A 25 -22.47 3.79 -2.54
CA GLY A 25 -21.71 3.27 -3.67
C GLY A 25 -20.97 1.95 -3.40
N TYR A 26 -20.79 1.57 -2.13
CA TYR A 26 -20.14 0.31 -1.75
C TYR A 26 -21.12 -0.83 -1.45
N ARG A 27 -22.43 -0.56 -1.44
CA ARG A 27 -23.45 -1.51 -0.95
C ARG A 27 -23.49 -2.85 -1.69
N GLU A 28 -23.22 -2.84 -2.98
CA GLU A 28 -23.27 -4.04 -3.84
C GLU A 28 -21.88 -4.66 -4.11
N ILE A 29 -20.82 -4.05 -3.58
CA ILE A 29 -19.45 -4.54 -3.76
C ILE A 29 -19.22 -5.72 -2.81
N THR A 30 -18.97 -6.90 -3.37
CA THR A 30 -18.72 -8.12 -2.59
C THR A 30 -17.27 -8.56 -2.67
N ALA A 31 -16.82 -9.26 -1.63
CA ALA A 31 -15.48 -9.83 -1.61
C ALA A 31 -15.36 -10.96 -2.66
N PRO A 32 -14.20 -11.10 -3.32
CA PRO A 32 -13.96 -12.22 -4.22
C PRO A 32 -14.07 -13.57 -3.52
N LYS A 33 -14.50 -14.61 -4.26
CA LYS A 33 -14.63 -15.98 -3.74
C LYS A 33 -13.30 -16.75 -3.64
N LYS A 34 -12.21 -16.18 -4.16
CA LYS A 34 -10.87 -16.77 -4.17
C LYS A 34 -9.89 -15.79 -3.56
N VAL A 35 -8.87 -16.31 -2.89
CA VAL A 35 -7.81 -15.50 -2.29
C VAL A 35 -6.90 -14.91 -3.37
N ALA A 36 -6.54 -15.70 -4.39
CA ALA A 36 -5.71 -15.24 -5.51
C ALA A 36 -6.47 -14.26 -6.41
N THR A 37 -6.40 -12.99 -6.06
CA THR A 37 -7.04 -11.88 -6.76
C THR A 37 -6.07 -10.73 -6.93
N ARG A 38 -6.45 -9.78 -7.79
CA ARG A 38 -5.70 -8.54 -8.03
C ARG A 38 -5.43 -7.75 -6.73
N LEU A 39 -6.36 -7.80 -5.76
CA LEU A 39 -6.23 -7.14 -4.46
C LEU A 39 -4.97 -7.55 -3.69
N PHE A 40 -4.48 -8.78 -3.89
CA PHE A 40 -3.22 -9.21 -3.27
C PHE A 40 -2.09 -9.23 -4.28
N LEU A 41 -2.33 -9.80 -5.47
CA LEU A 41 -1.29 -10.03 -6.46
C LEU A 41 -0.77 -8.73 -7.11
N GLU A 42 -1.55 -7.65 -7.09
CA GLU A 42 -1.14 -6.32 -7.58
C GLU A 42 -0.85 -5.37 -6.41
N ASP A 43 -1.76 -5.21 -5.44
CA ASP A 43 -1.62 -4.16 -4.42
C ASP A 43 -0.54 -4.46 -3.37
N LEU A 44 -0.20 -5.73 -3.11
CA LEU A 44 0.95 -6.04 -2.24
C LEU A 44 2.28 -5.63 -2.87
N PRO A 45 2.67 -6.16 -4.05
CA PRO A 45 3.98 -5.85 -4.61
C PRO A 45 4.09 -4.40 -5.10
N THR A 46 2.98 -3.72 -5.39
CA THR A 46 2.99 -2.36 -5.91
C THR A 46 2.50 -1.28 -4.94
N GLY A 47 1.92 -1.67 -3.80
CA GLY A 47 1.44 -0.77 -2.75
C GLY A 47 2.14 -0.99 -1.41
N LEU A 48 1.94 -2.13 -0.75
CA LEU A 48 2.51 -2.34 0.59
C LEU A 48 4.04 -2.55 0.59
N VAL A 49 4.57 -3.32 -0.36
CA VAL A 49 6.03 -3.55 -0.49
C VAL A 49 6.80 -2.23 -0.69
N PRO A 50 6.43 -1.33 -1.62
CA PRO A 50 7.13 -0.05 -1.74
C PRO A 50 7.03 0.82 -0.48
N ILE A 51 5.88 0.85 0.22
CA ILE A 51 5.74 1.59 1.47
C ILE A 51 6.69 1.04 2.55
N SER A 52 6.71 -0.28 2.72
CA SER A 52 7.60 -0.97 3.68
C SER A 52 9.07 -0.71 3.35
N SER A 53 9.45 -0.90 2.10
CA SER A 53 10.84 -0.74 1.64
C SER A 53 11.34 0.71 1.75
N LEU A 54 10.51 1.69 1.38
CA LEU A 54 10.84 3.12 1.59
C LEU A 54 10.95 3.46 3.08
N GLY A 55 10.08 2.89 3.92
CA GLY A 55 10.16 3.06 5.37
C GLY A 55 11.50 2.58 5.91
N GLN A 56 11.96 1.39 5.50
CA GLN A 56 13.26 0.84 5.91
C GLN A 56 14.43 1.71 5.45
N GLU A 57 14.46 2.11 4.17
CA GLU A 57 15.50 2.99 3.60
C GLU A 57 15.61 4.33 4.35
N LEU A 58 14.47 4.88 4.79
CA LEU A 58 14.41 6.19 5.43
C LEU A 58 14.36 6.13 6.97
N GLY A 59 14.49 4.94 7.56
CA GLY A 59 14.45 4.75 9.02
C GLY A 59 13.08 5.02 9.66
N VAL A 60 11.99 4.91 8.89
CA VAL A 60 10.60 5.07 9.36
C VAL A 60 9.95 3.70 9.54
N PRO A 61 9.60 3.29 10.78
CA PRO A 61 8.95 2.01 11.02
C PRO A 61 7.56 1.91 10.36
N THR A 62 7.28 0.78 9.70
CA THR A 62 5.97 0.49 9.08
C THR A 62 5.38 -0.85 9.55
N PRO A 63 5.27 -1.07 10.87
CA PRO A 63 5.02 -2.40 11.44
C PRO A 63 3.74 -3.08 10.92
N THR A 64 2.68 -2.31 10.69
CA THR A 64 1.42 -2.86 10.16
C THR A 64 1.55 -3.31 8.70
N CYS A 65 2.28 -2.56 7.86
CA CYS A 65 2.54 -2.96 6.49
C CYS A 65 3.38 -4.24 6.47
N ASP A 66 4.43 -4.28 7.28
CA ASP A 66 5.31 -5.45 7.40
C ASP A 66 4.54 -6.70 7.85
N ALA A 67 3.68 -6.57 8.85
CA ALA A 67 2.86 -7.67 9.36
C ALA A 67 1.89 -8.21 8.28
N ILE A 68 1.22 -7.33 7.53
CA ILE A 68 0.33 -7.75 6.45
C ILE A 68 1.10 -8.47 5.34
N ILE A 69 2.27 -7.95 4.94
CA ILE A 69 3.11 -8.62 3.93
C ILE A 69 3.53 -10.01 4.42
N VAL A 70 3.90 -10.17 5.70
CA VAL A 70 4.26 -11.48 6.27
C VAL A 70 3.07 -12.46 6.19
N ILE A 71 1.88 -12.03 6.59
CA ILE A 71 0.66 -12.86 6.51
C ILE A 71 0.41 -13.29 5.05
N CYS A 72 0.53 -12.37 4.11
CA CYS A 72 0.32 -12.66 2.70
C CYS A 72 1.44 -13.57 2.12
N ASN A 73 2.69 -13.39 2.54
CA ASN A 73 3.79 -14.28 2.14
C ASN A 73 3.49 -15.73 2.54
N ILE A 74 2.98 -15.94 3.77
CA ILE A 74 2.58 -17.26 4.26
C ILE A 74 1.39 -17.79 3.44
N LEU A 75 0.36 -16.96 3.24
CA LEU A 75 -0.88 -17.36 2.54
C LEU A 75 -0.65 -17.79 1.09
N PHE A 76 0.32 -17.18 0.42
CA PHE A 76 0.64 -17.43 -0.98
C PHE A 76 1.92 -18.25 -1.19
N GLU A 77 2.57 -18.67 -0.10
CA GLU A 77 3.84 -19.42 -0.11
C GLU A 77 4.91 -18.77 -1.00
N ARG A 78 4.99 -17.44 -1.00
CA ARG A 78 5.91 -16.65 -1.83
C ARG A 78 6.31 -15.37 -1.13
N ASP A 79 7.54 -14.90 -1.32
CA ASP A 79 7.93 -13.59 -0.80
C ASP A 79 7.57 -12.48 -1.80
N PHE A 80 6.62 -11.61 -1.43
CA PHE A 80 6.24 -10.47 -2.24
C PHE A 80 7.35 -9.41 -2.37
N ARG A 81 8.38 -9.43 -1.51
CA ARG A 81 9.51 -8.49 -1.58
C ARG A 81 10.51 -8.82 -2.69
N GLU A 82 10.60 -10.08 -3.12
CA GLU A 82 11.58 -10.50 -4.14
C GLU A 82 11.38 -9.80 -5.50
N TYR A 83 10.12 -9.63 -5.91
CA TYR A 83 9.75 -9.01 -7.21
C TYR A 83 8.88 -7.76 -7.06
N GLY A 84 8.54 -7.37 -5.83
CA GLY A 84 7.79 -6.14 -5.56
C GLY A 84 8.64 -4.89 -5.81
N ARG A 85 8.00 -3.72 -5.74
CA ARG A 85 8.65 -2.42 -5.95
C ARG A 85 9.45 -1.99 -4.72
N THR A 86 10.54 -2.70 -4.41
CA THR A 86 11.50 -2.27 -3.37
C THR A 86 12.39 -1.14 -3.87
N VAL A 87 13.11 -0.47 -2.97
CA VAL A 87 14.08 0.58 -3.34
C VAL A 87 15.21 0.04 -4.23
N GLU A 88 15.60 -1.22 -4.04
CA GLU A 88 16.56 -1.93 -4.87
C GLU A 88 15.99 -2.19 -6.27
N ASN A 89 14.79 -2.78 -6.34
CA ASN A 89 14.14 -3.11 -7.61
C ASN A 89 13.76 -1.87 -8.44
N MET A 90 13.49 -0.73 -7.77
CA MET A 90 13.28 0.56 -8.43
C MET A 90 14.59 1.32 -8.73
N GLY A 91 15.73 0.83 -8.25
CA GLY A 91 17.04 1.44 -8.47
C GLY A 91 17.25 2.77 -7.75
N ILE A 92 16.57 2.98 -6.63
CA ILE A 92 16.61 4.21 -5.80
C ILE A 92 17.22 4.00 -4.41
N ALA A 93 17.72 2.79 -4.12
CA ALA A 93 18.43 2.50 -2.88
C ALA A 93 19.63 3.43 -2.67
N GLY A 94 19.82 3.91 -1.44
CA GLY A 94 20.91 4.80 -1.04
C GLY A 94 20.75 6.27 -1.44
N LEU A 95 19.67 6.65 -2.14
CA LEU A 95 19.46 8.05 -2.54
C LEU A 95 19.01 8.96 -1.39
N GLY A 96 18.48 8.38 -0.30
CA GLY A 96 17.85 9.12 0.78
C GLY A 96 16.60 9.90 0.34
N ALA A 97 15.92 10.55 1.29
CA ALA A 97 14.64 11.21 1.02
C ALA A 97 14.74 12.32 -0.06
N GLU A 98 15.79 13.14 0.01
CA GLU A 98 16.00 14.24 -0.94
C GLU A 98 16.32 13.72 -2.35
N GLY A 99 17.20 12.72 -2.46
CA GLY A 99 17.57 12.12 -3.74
C GLY A 99 16.39 11.42 -4.40
N ILE A 100 15.57 10.70 -3.64
CA ILE A 100 14.32 10.09 -4.13
C ILE A 100 13.37 11.17 -4.65
N CYS A 101 13.16 12.25 -3.88
CA CYS A 101 12.28 13.34 -4.29
C CYS A 101 12.78 14.06 -5.56
N LYS A 102 14.09 14.30 -5.67
CA LYS A 102 14.71 14.89 -6.85
C LYS A 102 14.55 13.97 -8.06
N TYR A 103 14.82 12.68 -7.90
CA TYR A 103 14.68 11.70 -8.98
C TYR A 103 13.24 11.62 -9.48
N ALA A 104 12.26 11.57 -8.57
CA ALA A 104 10.84 11.56 -8.94
C ALA A 104 10.40 12.80 -9.74
N LYS A 105 10.95 13.98 -9.42
CA LYS A 105 10.61 15.25 -10.10
C LYS A 105 11.35 15.46 -11.42
N THR A 106 12.57 14.95 -11.54
CA THR A 106 13.50 15.34 -12.62
C THR A 106 13.94 14.19 -13.52
N GLY A 107 13.71 12.94 -13.12
CA GLY A 107 14.22 11.75 -13.79
C GLY A 107 15.75 11.58 -13.68
N LYS A 108 16.44 12.39 -12.86
CA LYS A 108 17.90 12.36 -12.67
C LYS A 108 18.25 12.03 -11.23
N LYS A 109 19.13 11.03 -11.03
CA LYS A 109 19.66 10.67 -9.71
C LYS A 109 20.54 11.82 -9.18
#